data_AF-A0A3D2V753-F1
#
_entry.id   AF-A0A3D2V753-F1
#
_cell.length_a   1.000
_cell.length_b   1.000
_cell.length_c   1.000
_cell.angle_alpha   90.00
_cell.angle_beta   90.00
_cell.angle_gamma   90.00
#
_symmetry.space_group_name_H-M   'P 1'
#
loop_
_entity.id
_entity.type
_entity.pdbx_description
1 polymer ?
#
loop_
_entity_poly.entity_id
_entity_poly.type
_entity_poly.pdbx_seq_one_letter_code
_entity_poly.pdbx_strand_id
1 'polypeptide(L)'
;VPVAHLDTSKIQIFMLPSFHINGKPAKAHTQGLLVHKNGLFVTARRDDINPRRSLLLWLSCDPGSQKENFNESIKTWTKIWDITPTSKPETWSGVLDHPGGFDSDGQNLWIPISQSRRDGQTMIRKFSIRSLIEKGDATATQIITINDHIGAIAVSHSPKRLFGANWDTLLTYEFSLDGNAVQHYERNSFIRNFPDWSIAVQDWKVHDEFLIASGLDKTSKLLAGHSRSLIQLINLKTRQIIAELRLPRRHESGNFTREGMAVFGEHIWLLPDDLEEENKLYRFPLNELLSVGREKP
;
A
#
# COMPACT_ATOMS: atom_id res chain seq x y z
N VAL A 1 -2.43 -23.98 -0.02
CA VAL A 1 -2.85 -23.15 1.13
C VAL A 1 -4.36 -22.98 1.07
N PRO A 2 -5.08 -22.80 2.19
CA PRO A 2 -6.50 -22.47 2.16
C PRO A 2 -6.76 -21.24 1.29
N VAL A 3 -7.70 -21.35 0.35
CA VAL A 3 -8.08 -20.28 -0.58
C VAL A 3 -9.59 -20.06 -0.46
N ALA A 4 -10.00 -18.80 -0.29
CA ALA A 4 -11.39 -18.40 -0.38
C ALA A 4 -11.58 -17.34 -1.46
N HIS A 5 -12.84 -17.12 -1.85
CA HIS A 5 -13.24 -16.03 -2.72
C HIS A 5 -14.01 -14.99 -1.92
N LEU A 6 -13.69 -13.71 -2.10
CA LEU A 6 -14.39 -12.63 -1.42
C LEU A 6 -15.86 -12.58 -1.85
N ASP A 7 -16.76 -12.64 -0.88
CA ASP A 7 -18.18 -12.38 -1.07
C ASP A 7 -18.40 -10.89 -1.37
N THR A 8 -18.81 -10.58 -2.60
CA THR A 8 -19.01 -9.20 -3.06
C THR A 8 -20.14 -8.49 -2.35
N SER A 9 -21.10 -9.21 -1.77
CA SER A 9 -22.20 -8.61 -1.01
C SER A 9 -21.72 -7.93 0.28
N LYS A 10 -20.52 -8.28 0.75
CA LYS A 10 -19.87 -7.68 1.94
C LYS A 10 -19.03 -6.46 1.63
N ILE A 11 -18.90 -6.10 0.35
CA ILE A 11 -18.13 -4.93 -0.08
C ILE A 11 -18.98 -3.67 0.08
N GLN A 12 -18.50 -2.77 0.91
CA GLN A 12 -19.00 -1.41 1.04
C GLN A 12 -18.16 -0.48 0.18
N ILE A 13 -18.80 0.52 -0.42
CA ILE A 13 -18.17 1.46 -1.36
C ILE A 13 -18.33 2.86 -0.80
N PHE A 14 -17.24 3.61 -0.78
CA PHE A 14 -17.18 5.00 -0.37
C PHE A 14 -16.62 5.84 -1.51
N MET A 15 -17.25 6.99 -1.76
CA MET A 15 -16.75 7.94 -2.74
C MET A 15 -15.75 8.88 -2.10
N LEU A 16 -14.55 8.98 -2.69
CA LEU A 16 -13.54 9.98 -2.36
C LEU A 16 -13.88 11.32 -3.02
N PRO A 17 -13.43 12.45 -2.44
CA PRO A 17 -13.57 13.76 -3.06
C PRO A 17 -12.82 13.83 -4.39
N SER A 18 -13.30 14.69 -5.30
CA SER A 18 -12.58 15.03 -6.53
C SER A 18 -11.20 15.60 -6.21
N PHE A 19 -10.20 15.20 -7.00
CA PHE A 19 -8.82 15.60 -6.75
C PHE A 19 -8.52 16.95 -7.43
N HIS A 20 -8.28 17.96 -6.59
CA HIS A 20 -7.92 19.30 -7.03
C HIS A 20 -6.67 19.77 -6.32
N ILE A 21 -5.79 20.48 -7.04
CA ILE A 21 -4.63 21.18 -6.47
C ILE A 21 -4.75 22.65 -6.85
N ASN A 22 -4.73 23.54 -5.84
CA ASN A 22 -4.88 24.98 -6.03
C ASN A 22 -6.15 25.35 -6.83
N GLY A 23 -7.25 24.65 -6.56
CA GLY A 23 -8.55 24.87 -7.21
C GLY A 23 -8.67 24.34 -8.65
N LYS A 24 -7.65 23.66 -9.19
CA LYS A 24 -7.68 23.07 -10.53
C LYS A 24 -7.78 21.54 -10.46
N PRO A 25 -8.54 20.90 -11.36
CA PRO A 25 -8.52 19.45 -11.52
C PRO A 25 -7.09 18.96 -11.73
N ALA A 26 -6.76 17.81 -11.16
CA ALA A 26 -5.43 17.23 -11.21
C ALA A 26 -5.53 15.71 -11.30
N LYS A 27 -4.50 15.05 -11.84
CA LYS A 27 -4.46 13.58 -11.95
C LYS A 27 -3.33 13.00 -11.14
N ALA A 28 -3.62 11.93 -10.42
CA ALA A 28 -2.62 11.23 -9.64
C ALA A 28 -2.86 9.73 -9.65
N HIS A 29 -1.80 9.00 -9.98
CA HIS A 29 -1.74 7.55 -9.90
C HIS A 29 -1.59 7.15 -8.44
N THR A 30 -2.61 6.51 -7.86
CA THR A 30 -2.55 6.11 -6.44
C THR A 30 -1.57 4.96 -6.27
N GLN A 31 -1.01 4.79 -5.08
CA GLN A 31 0.06 3.82 -4.84
C GLN A 31 -0.13 3.06 -3.53
N GLY A 32 -0.39 3.78 -2.45
CA GLY A 32 -0.54 3.20 -1.11
C GLY A 32 -1.66 3.84 -0.32
N LEU A 33 -2.17 3.11 0.66
CA LEU A 33 -3.25 3.55 1.53
C LEU A 33 -2.93 3.24 2.99
N LEU A 34 -3.23 4.18 3.88
CA LEU A 34 -3.30 3.95 5.32
C LEU A 34 -4.57 4.59 5.88
N VAL A 35 -5.30 3.86 6.70
CA VAL A 35 -6.48 4.36 7.42
C VAL A 35 -6.06 4.69 8.86
N HIS A 36 -6.38 5.90 9.29
CA HIS A 36 -6.15 6.42 10.63
C HIS A 36 -7.50 6.76 11.28
N LYS A 37 -7.59 6.75 12.61
CA LYS A 37 -8.86 7.04 13.33
C LYS A 37 -9.52 8.39 12.98
N ASN A 38 -8.75 9.33 12.45
CA ASN A 38 -9.24 10.67 12.07
C ASN A 38 -9.18 10.91 10.56
N GLY A 39 -8.97 9.88 9.73
CA GLY A 39 -8.91 10.07 8.29
C GLY A 39 -8.07 9.05 7.53
N LEU A 40 -7.71 9.40 6.29
CA LEU A 40 -7.00 8.52 5.36
C LEU A 40 -5.75 9.21 4.84
N PHE A 41 -4.64 8.47 4.80
CA PHE A 41 -3.45 8.86 4.06
C PHE A 41 -3.38 8.06 2.76
N VAL A 42 -3.06 8.75 1.66
CA VAL A 42 -2.82 8.13 0.35
C VAL A 42 -1.50 8.64 -0.20
N THR A 43 -0.66 7.72 -0.67
CA THR A 43 0.48 8.07 -1.51
C THR A 43 0.06 8.00 -2.97
N ALA A 44 0.51 8.96 -3.77
CA ALA A 44 0.17 8.99 -5.19
C ALA A 44 1.26 9.69 -6.01
N ARG A 45 1.47 9.28 -7.25
CA ARG A 45 2.31 9.98 -8.22
C ARG A 45 1.46 10.94 -9.04
N ARG A 46 1.80 12.22 -9.01
CA ARG A 46 1.17 13.25 -9.84
C ARG A 46 1.65 13.15 -11.28
N ASP A 47 0.76 12.80 -12.20
CA ASP A 47 1.08 12.46 -13.60
C ASP A 47 0.74 13.56 -14.61
N ASP A 48 -0.02 14.57 -14.22
CA ASP A 48 -0.43 15.70 -15.07
C ASP A 48 0.62 16.82 -15.18
N ILE A 49 1.82 16.64 -14.62
CA ILE A 49 2.92 17.63 -14.64
C ILE A 49 4.27 17.00 -14.97
N ASN A 50 5.22 17.82 -15.43
CA ASN A 50 6.60 17.42 -15.69
C ASN A 50 7.59 18.37 -14.98
N PRO A 51 8.52 17.88 -14.14
CA PRO A 51 8.67 16.48 -13.73
C PRO A 51 7.49 15.99 -12.88
N ARG A 52 7.20 14.69 -12.97
CA ARG A 52 6.24 13.99 -12.10
C ARG A 52 6.66 14.12 -10.64
N ARG A 53 5.68 14.05 -9.72
CA ARG A 53 5.90 14.32 -8.30
C ARG A 53 5.27 13.26 -7.42
N SER A 54 5.97 12.93 -6.33
CA SER A 54 5.47 12.06 -5.27
C SER A 54 4.61 12.88 -4.31
N LEU A 55 3.36 12.49 -4.12
CA LEU A 55 2.42 13.16 -3.21
C LEU A 55 2.10 12.29 -2.00
N LEU A 56 1.87 12.97 -0.87
CA LEU A 56 1.13 12.44 0.27
C LEU A 56 -0.15 13.25 0.41
N LEU A 57 -1.27 12.56 0.47
CA LEU A 57 -2.60 13.15 0.58
C LEU A 57 -3.20 12.80 1.94
N TRP A 58 -3.89 13.75 2.56
CA TRP A 58 -4.64 13.53 3.80
C TRP A 58 -6.09 13.96 3.61
N LEU A 59 -7.00 13.03 3.90
CA LEU A 59 -8.43 13.27 3.96
C LEU A 59 -8.88 13.11 5.40
N SER A 60 -9.27 14.21 6.05
CA SER A 60 -9.86 14.21 7.38
C SER A 60 -11.31 13.72 7.30
N CYS A 61 -11.59 12.56 7.87
CA CYS A 61 -12.93 11.96 7.96
C CYS A 61 -13.02 11.04 9.18
N ASP A 62 -14.18 10.46 9.46
CA ASP A 62 -14.31 9.37 10.43
C ASP A 62 -14.48 8.02 9.69
N PRO A 63 -13.40 7.21 9.52
CA PRO A 63 -13.52 5.92 8.86
C PRO A 63 -14.41 4.91 9.60
N GLY A 64 -14.71 5.14 10.88
CA GLY A 64 -15.64 4.33 11.66
C GLY A 64 -17.10 4.63 11.35
N SER A 65 -17.40 5.81 10.81
CA SER A 65 -18.76 6.20 10.45
C SER A 65 -19.25 5.42 9.24
N GLN A 66 -20.33 4.64 9.41
CA GLN A 66 -21.01 3.96 8.30
C GLN A 66 -21.92 4.89 7.49
N LYS A 67 -22.09 6.15 7.93
CA LYS A 67 -23.02 7.12 7.33
C LYS A 67 -22.31 8.15 6.45
N GLU A 68 -20.98 8.20 6.46
CA GLU A 68 -20.22 9.20 5.70
C GLU A 68 -19.85 8.67 4.31
N ASN A 69 -20.55 9.15 3.29
CA ASN A 69 -19.97 9.26 1.96
C ASN A 69 -19.01 10.45 1.96
N PHE A 70 -17.71 10.22 1.79
CA PHE A 70 -16.72 11.28 1.96
C PHE A 70 -16.91 12.42 0.95
N ASN A 71 -17.38 12.16 -0.27
CA ASN A 71 -17.64 13.21 -1.26
C ASN A 71 -18.82 14.14 -0.93
N GLU A 72 -19.80 13.68 -0.16
CA GLU A 72 -21.00 14.47 0.20
C GLU A 72 -20.68 15.44 1.34
N SER A 73 -19.88 15.00 2.33
CA SER A 73 -19.47 15.81 3.48
C SER A 73 -18.18 16.60 3.23
N ILE A 74 -17.28 16.08 2.38
CA ILE A 74 -15.93 16.64 2.16
C ILE A 74 -15.73 16.85 0.66
N LYS A 75 -15.63 18.11 0.24
CA LYS A 75 -15.54 18.48 -1.18
C LYS A 75 -14.12 18.37 -1.78
N THR A 76 -13.10 18.26 -0.94
CA THR A 76 -11.70 18.26 -1.36
C THR A 76 -10.81 17.58 -0.33
N TRP A 77 -9.62 17.15 -0.75
CA TRP A 77 -8.58 16.66 0.16
C TRP A 77 -8.20 17.73 1.18
N THR A 78 -8.06 17.33 2.44
CA THR A 78 -7.79 18.25 3.55
C THR A 78 -6.38 18.82 3.47
N LYS A 79 -5.39 17.99 3.14
CA LYS A 79 -3.99 18.42 2.92
C LYS A 79 -3.36 17.61 1.79
N ILE A 80 -2.47 18.25 1.05
CA ILE A 80 -1.70 17.68 -0.05
C ILE A 80 -0.26 18.14 0.13
N TRP A 81 0.67 17.20 0.22
CA TRP A 81 2.09 17.49 0.32
C TRP A 81 2.85 16.93 -0.88
N ASP A 82 3.75 17.72 -1.44
CA ASP A 82 4.79 17.22 -2.34
C ASP A 82 5.91 16.62 -1.49
N ILE A 83 5.99 15.30 -1.49
CA ILE A 83 7.01 14.52 -0.78
C ILE A 83 8.13 14.07 -1.73
N THR A 84 8.24 14.65 -2.93
CA THR A 84 9.38 14.37 -3.82
C THR A 84 10.68 14.80 -3.12
N PRO A 85 11.67 13.90 -2.96
CA PRO A 85 12.97 14.25 -2.40
C PRO A 85 13.64 15.36 -3.20
N THR A 86 14.03 16.44 -2.52
CA THR A 86 14.74 17.59 -3.12
C THR A 86 16.25 17.39 -3.14
N SER A 87 16.77 16.46 -2.34
CA SER A 87 18.18 16.06 -2.27
C SER A 87 18.30 14.55 -2.39
N LYS A 88 19.37 14.08 -3.04
CA LYS A 88 19.70 12.66 -3.19
C LYS A 88 21.21 12.46 -3.22
N PRO A 89 21.72 11.23 -2.98
CA PRO A 89 23.13 10.93 -3.17
C PRO A 89 23.62 11.37 -4.55
N GLU A 90 24.84 11.91 -4.62
CA GLU A 90 25.41 12.43 -5.88
C GLU A 90 25.52 11.36 -6.97
N THR A 91 25.66 10.10 -6.58
CA THR A 91 25.72 8.95 -7.49
C THR A 91 24.36 8.60 -8.12
N TRP A 92 23.26 9.18 -7.65
CA TRP A 92 21.91 8.88 -8.15
C TRP A 92 21.46 9.87 -9.22
N SER A 93 21.05 9.37 -10.39
CA SER A 93 20.39 10.16 -11.44
C SER A 93 18.85 10.12 -11.29
N GLY A 94 18.06 10.71 -12.21
CA GLY A 94 16.59 10.59 -12.23
C GLY A 94 15.81 11.26 -11.08
N VAL A 95 14.48 11.17 -11.14
CA VAL A 95 13.55 11.72 -10.14
C VAL A 95 12.98 10.57 -9.31
N LEU A 96 12.85 10.78 -8.00
CA LEU A 96 12.16 9.88 -7.07
C LEU A 96 10.67 10.26 -7.03
N ASP A 97 9.96 9.93 -8.11
CA ASP A 97 8.58 10.32 -8.39
C ASP A 97 7.54 9.23 -8.09
N HIS A 98 7.97 8.03 -7.70
CA HIS A 98 7.11 6.88 -7.51
C HIS A 98 7.00 6.53 -6.03
N PRO A 99 6.09 7.14 -5.26
CA PRO A 99 5.83 6.65 -3.91
C PRO A 99 5.19 5.25 -4.01
N GLY A 100 5.36 4.42 -2.99
CA GLY A 100 4.80 3.07 -2.99
C GLY A 100 3.72 2.83 -1.92
N GLY A 101 3.32 1.57 -1.79
CA GLY A 101 2.60 1.04 -0.63
C GLY A 101 3.40 1.30 0.65
N PHE A 102 2.71 1.67 1.72
CA PHE A 102 3.34 2.21 2.92
C PHE A 102 2.60 1.82 4.18
N ASP A 103 3.25 1.93 5.33
CA ASP A 103 2.69 1.51 6.61
C ASP A 103 3.13 2.42 7.76
N SER A 104 2.61 2.19 8.95
CA SER A 104 2.86 3.02 10.12
C SER A 104 3.34 2.21 11.34
N ASP A 105 4.24 2.82 12.12
CA ASP A 105 4.56 2.37 13.48
C ASP A 105 3.61 2.97 14.55
N GLY A 106 2.44 3.46 14.14
CA GLY A 106 1.46 4.14 14.98
C GLY A 106 1.78 5.61 15.30
N GLN A 107 3.04 6.04 15.15
CA GLN A 107 3.46 7.44 15.36
C GLN A 107 3.94 8.10 14.08
N ASN A 108 4.50 7.31 13.17
CA ASN A 108 5.13 7.73 11.95
C ASN A 108 4.62 6.90 10.77
N LEU A 109 4.57 7.55 9.62
CA LEU A 109 4.44 6.91 8.32
C LEU A 109 5.85 6.56 7.84
N TRP A 110 6.01 5.36 7.31
CA TRP A 110 7.19 4.94 6.57
C TRP A 110 6.78 4.81 5.12
N ILE A 111 7.32 5.65 4.23
CA ILE A 111 6.91 5.72 2.82
C ILE A 111 8.13 5.47 1.92
N PRO A 112 8.11 4.45 1.04
CA PRO A 112 9.13 4.30 0.02
C PRO A 112 8.84 5.28 -1.12
N ILE A 113 9.87 5.97 -1.59
CA ILE A 113 9.81 6.84 -2.77
C ILE A 113 10.91 6.44 -3.73
N SER A 114 10.49 5.85 -4.84
CA SER A 114 11.33 5.15 -5.80
C SER A 114 11.40 5.93 -7.11
N GLN A 115 12.38 5.60 -7.94
CA GLN A 115 12.33 5.96 -9.36
C GLN A 115 11.31 5.07 -10.08
N SER A 116 10.58 5.61 -11.06
CA SER A 116 9.62 4.88 -11.90
C SER A 116 10.28 3.89 -12.90
N ARG A 117 11.15 2.99 -12.42
CA ARG A 117 11.78 1.91 -13.18
C ARG A 117 12.20 0.76 -12.26
N ARG A 118 12.30 -0.45 -12.82
CA ARG A 118 12.55 -1.70 -12.10
C ARG A 118 13.83 -1.73 -11.29
N ASP A 119 14.93 -1.22 -11.84
CA ASP A 119 16.25 -1.13 -11.21
C ASP A 119 16.49 0.28 -10.61
N GLY A 120 15.40 0.95 -10.25
CA GLY A 120 15.41 2.29 -9.68
C GLY A 120 16.03 2.35 -8.30
N GLN A 121 16.38 3.54 -7.83
CA GLN A 121 16.76 3.75 -6.43
C GLN A 121 15.55 4.19 -5.61
N THR A 122 15.60 3.94 -4.29
CA THR A 122 14.52 4.26 -3.35
C THR A 122 15.02 5.00 -2.12
N MET A 123 14.29 6.05 -1.72
CA MET A 123 14.35 6.59 -0.36
C MET A 123 13.13 6.16 0.43
N ILE A 124 13.33 5.39 1.50
CA ILE A 124 12.30 5.23 2.52
C ILE A 124 12.37 6.44 3.44
N ARG A 125 11.27 7.15 3.56
CA ARG A 125 11.15 8.39 4.35
C ARG A 125 10.18 8.21 5.49
N LYS A 126 10.58 8.65 6.67
CA LYS A 126 9.77 8.62 7.88
C LYS A 126 9.12 9.98 8.13
N PHE A 127 7.80 10.03 8.29
CA PHE A 127 7.05 11.26 8.56
C PHE A 127 6.24 11.12 9.84
N SER A 128 6.31 12.10 10.73
CA SER A 128 5.49 12.11 11.95
C SER A 128 4.01 12.37 11.60
N ILE A 129 3.12 11.45 11.98
CA ILE A 129 1.68 11.59 11.78
C ILE A 129 1.17 12.86 12.49
N ARG A 130 1.66 13.11 13.69
CA ARG A 130 1.30 14.30 14.47
C ARG A 130 1.71 15.58 13.75
N SER A 131 2.93 15.65 13.21
CA SER A 131 3.39 16.82 12.45
C SER A 131 2.55 17.05 11.19
N LEU A 132 2.22 15.98 10.46
CA LEU A 132 1.35 16.05 9.28
C LEU A 132 -0.04 16.60 9.64
N ILE A 133 -0.72 15.97 10.60
CA ILE A 133 -2.11 16.29 10.91
C ILE A 133 -2.23 17.62 11.66
N GLU A 134 -1.44 17.87 12.71
CA GLU A 134 -1.60 19.05 13.56
C GLU A 134 -0.89 20.28 12.97
N LYS A 135 0.33 20.09 12.44
CA LYS A 135 1.16 21.22 11.98
C LYS A 135 1.13 21.43 10.48
N GLY A 136 0.65 20.44 9.70
CA GLY A 136 0.74 20.49 8.24
C GLY A 136 2.17 20.33 7.72
N ASP A 137 3.09 19.81 8.54
CA ASP A 137 4.51 19.70 8.22
C ASP A 137 4.84 18.27 7.74
N ALA A 138 5.26 18.17 6.47
CA ALA A 138 5.71 16.93 5.84
C ALA A 138 7.24 16.85 5.72
N THR A 139 7.97 17.35 6.72
CA THR A 139 9.41 17.14 6.81
C THR A 139 9.71 15.72 7.28
N ALA A 140 10.47 14.97 6.48
CA ALA A 140 10.90 13.64 6.85
C ALA A 140 11.93 13.70 7.99
N THR A 141 11.72 12.93 9.05
CA THR A 141 12.61 12.89 10.21
C THR A 141 13.74 11.86 10.05
N GLN A 142 13.61 10.97 9.05
CA GLN A 142 14.61 9.96 8.74
C GLN A 142 14.52 9.58 7.27
N ILE A 143 15.66 9.23 6.68
CA ILE A 143 15.80 8.79 5.29
C ILE A 143 16.69 7.54 5.28
N ILE A 144 16.24 6.51 4.58
CA ILE A 144 16.99 5.28 4.31
C ILE A 144 17.12 5.16 2.80
N THR A 145 18.34 5.07 2.29
CA THR A 145 18.63 4.97 0.85
C THR A 145 18.89 3.53 0.44
N ILE A 146 18.23 3.07 -0.62
CA ILE A 146 18.34 1.70 -1.14
C ILE A 146 18.59 1.76 -2.65
N ASN A 147 19.57 0.98 -3.13
CA ASN A 147 19.87 0.84 -4.56
C ASN A 147 19.00 -0.25 -5.22
N ASP A 148 17.70 -0.21 -4.97
CA ASP A 148 16.67 -1.05 -5.59
C ASP A 148 15.32 -0.31 -5.53
N HIS A 149 14.37 -0.68 -6.40
CA HIS A 149 13.02 -0.13 -6.42
C HIS A 149 12.17 -0.86 -5.38
N ILE A 150 11.84 -0.20 -4.27
CA ILE A 150 10.93 -0.75 -3.26
C ILE A 150 9.54 -0.19 -3.52
N GLY A 151 8.61 -1.07 -3.92
CA GLY A 151 7.24 -0.72 -4.28
C GLY A 151 6.28 -0.72 -3.10
N ALA A 152 6.56 -1.47 -2.04
CA ALA A 152 5.73 -1.49 -0.83
C ALA A 152 6.58 -1.72 0.43
N ILE A 153 6.21 -1.08 1.54
CA ILE A 153 6.77 -1.38 2.86
C ILE A 153 5.71 -1.60 3.94
N ALA A 154 6.00 -2.51 4.86
CA ALA A 154 5.19 -2.81 6.04
C ALA A 154 6.04 -2.72 7.30
N VAL A 155 5.44 -2.35 8.43
CA VAL A 155 6.17 -2.08 9.67
C VAL A 155 5.75 -3.09 10.74
N SER A 156 6.67 -3.94 11.20
CA SER A 156 6.40 -4.83 12.34
C SER A 156 6.85 -4.19 13.65
N HIS A 157 6.00 -4.29 14.68
CA HIS A 157 6.31 -3.85 16.03
C HIS A 157 7.11 -4.87 16.84
N SER A 158 6.99 -6.16 16.50
CA SER A 158 7.63 -7.26 17.21
C SER A 158 7.93 -8.42 16.25
N PRO A 159 9.18 -8.54 15.76
CA PRO A 159 10.32 -7.66 16.03
C PRO A 159 10.19 -6.30 15.33
N LYS A 160 10.79 -5.25 15.90
CA LYS A 160 10.84 -3.91 15.30
C LYS A 160 11.62 -3.90 13.99
N ARG A 161 10.93 -4.03 12.85
CA ARG A 161 11.53 -4.16 11.51
C ARG A 161 10.64 -3.54 10.45
N LEU A 162 11.24 -3.17 9.33
CA LEU A 162 10.54 -2.88 8.09
C LEU A 162 10.66 -4.08 7.16
N PHE A 163 9.57 -4.42 6.49
CA PHE A 163 9.55 -5.39 5.40
C PHE A 163 9.35 -4.62 4.10
N GLY A 164 10.22 -4.82 3.10
CA GLY A 164 10.10 -4.19 1.78
C GLY A 164 9.89 -5.19 0.65
N ALA A 165 8.97 -4.93 -0.26
CA ALA A 165 8.79 -5.68 -1.50
C ALA A 165 9.33 -4.83 -2.66
N ASN A 166 10.23 -5.40 -3.45
CA ASN A 166 10.72 -4.70 -4.63
C ASN A 166 9.78 -4.82 -5.83
N TRP A 167 10.17 -4.32 -6.99
CA TRP A 167 9.38 -4.38 -8.22
C TRP A 167 8.86 -5.81 -8.52
N ASP A 168 7.55 -5.95 -8.66
CA ASP A 168 6.84 -7.23 -8.79
C ASP A 168 7.13 -8.23 -7.65
N THR A 169 7.74 -7.84 -6.53
CA THR A 169 8.11 -8.73 -5.41
C THR A 169 9.03 -9.87 -5.85
N LEU A 170 10.10 -9.52 -6.56
CA LEU A 170 11.16 -10.46 -6.92
C LEU A 170 12.10 -10.69 -5.75
N LEU A 171 12.35 -9.63 -4.98
CA LEU A 171 13.05 -9.65 -3.71
C LEU A 171 12.13 -9.12 -2.61
N THR A 172 12.26 -9.74 -1.44
CA THR A 172 11.72 -9.22 -0.18
C THR A 172 12.88 -8.85 0.73
N TYR A 173 12.80 -7.69 1.34
CA TYR A 173 13.82 -7.14 2.23
C TYR A 173 13.31 -7.09 3.68
N GLU A 174 14.21 -7.31 4.61
CA GLU A 174 14.05 -6.97 6.02
C GLU A 174 15.06 -5.88 6.37
N PHE A 175 14.57 -4.74 6.85
CA PHE A 175 15.39 -3.65 7.35
C PHE A 175 15.19 -3.49 8.85
N SER A 176 16.23 -3.06 9.54
CA SER A 176 16.08 -2.47 10.86
C SER A 176 15.43 -1.08 10.75
N LEU A 177 14.89 -0.54 11.85
CA LEU A 177 14.25 0.78 11.81
C LEU A 177 15.24 1.93 11.54
N ASP A 178 16.53 1.73 11.80
CA ASP A 178 17.63 2.62 11.41
C ASP A 178 18.02 2.49 9.93
N GLY A 179 17.43 1.52 9.20
CA GLY A 179 17.58 1.38 7.76
C GLY A 179 18.73 0.50 7.28
N ASN A 180 19.40 -0.18 8.21
CA ASN A 180 20.36 -1.19 7.83
C ASN A 180 19.61 -2.41 7.26
N ALA A 181 19.97 -2.82 6.05
CA ALA A 181 19.46 -4.05 5.47
C ALA A 181 19.94 -5.21 6.35
N VAL A 182 19.00 -5.88 7.00
CA VAL A 182 19.28 -7.04 7.85
C VAL A 182 19.37 -8.27 6.97
N GLN A 183 18.46 -8.40 5.99
CA GLN A 183 18.39 -9.55 5.10
C GLN A 183 17.59 -9.23 3.84
N HIS A 184 17.82 -9.98 2.76
CA HIS A 184 16.90 -10.06 1.64
C HIS A 184 16.68 -11.52 1.24
N TYR A 185 15.58 -11.78 0.55
CA TYR A 185 15.14 -13.08 0.10
C TYR A 185 14.69 -12.99 -1.35
N GLU A 186 15.16 -13.92 -2.18
CA GLU A 186 14.52 -14.20 -3.46
C GLU A 186 13.07 -14.63 -3.22
N ARG A 187 12.16 -14.24 -4.10
CA ARG A 187 10.72 -14.55 -4.05
C ARG A 187 10.45 -16.00 -3.62
N ASN A 188 11.05 -16.97 -4.30
CA ASN A 188 10.82 -18.40 -4.09
C ASN A 188 11.43 -18.93 -2.77
N SER A 189 12.18 -18.11 -2.04
CA SER A 189 12.81 -18.44 -0.75
C SER A 189 12.17 -17.72 0.44
N PHE A 190 11.42 -16.63 0.18
CA PHE A 190 10.72 -15.92 1.24
C PHE A 190 9.60 -16.80 1.80
N ILE A 191 8.67 -17.25 0.95
CA ILE A 191 7.55 -18.10 1.34
C ILE A 191 7.96 -19.57 1.34
N ARG A 192 7.87 -20.21 2.52
CA ARG A 192 8.39 -21.56 2.73
C ARG A 192 7.46 -22.69 2.31
N ASN A 193 6.15 -22.45 2.32
CA ASN A 193 5.15 -23.47 1.99
C ASN A 193 4.55 -23.32 0.59
N PHE A 194 5.09 -22.40 -0.23
CA PHE A 194 4.61 -22.15 -1.58
C PHE A 194 5.74 -21.69 -2.51
N PRO A 195 6.56 -22.63 -3.05
CA PRO A 195 7.76 -22.29 -3.82
C PRO A 195 7.50 -21.50 -5.11
N ASP A 196 6.33 -21.68 -5.72
CA ASP A 196 5.89 -20.96 -6.92
C ASP A 196 5.16 -19.63 -6.59
N TRP A 197 5.32 -19.13 -5.36
CA TRP A 197 4.72 -17.87 -4.92
C TRP A 197 5.10 -16.75 -5.88
N SER A 198 4.12 -16.08 -6.48
CA SER A 198 4.37 -15.11 -7.56
C SER A 198 3.39 -13.93 -7.52
N ILE A 199 3.06 -13.46 -6.32
CA ILE A 199 2.35 -12.20 -6.16
C ILE A 199 3.28 -11.02 -6.50
N ALA A 200 2.76 -10.02 -7.21
CA ALA A 200 3.34 -8.68 -7.29
C ALA A 200 2.59 -7.79 -6.29
N VAL A 201 3.17 -7.66 -5.09
CA VAL A 201 2.64 -6.82 -4.01
C VAL A 201 2.60 -5.37 -4.46
N GLN A 202 1.45 -4.73 -4.23
CA GLN A 202 1.23 -3.29 -4.45
C GLN A 202 1.21 -2.55 -3.11
N ASP A 203 0.61 -3.18 -2.10
CA ASP A 203 0.64 -2.69 -0.72
C ASP A 203 0.55 -3.86 0.26
N TRP A 204 1.16 -3.73 1.41
CA TRP A 204 1.09 -4.73 2.48
C TRP A 204 1.15 -4.08 3.85
N LYS A 205 0.54 -4.74 4.83
CA LYS A 205 0.41 -4.24 6.20
C LYS A 205 0.82 -5.32 7.18
N VAL A 206 1.43 -4.93 8.29
CA VAL A 206 1.52 -5.83 9.43
C VAL A 206 0.27 -5.69 10.28
N HIS A 207 -0.37 -6.82 10.58
CA HIS A 207 -1.47 -6.91 11.52
C HIS A 207 -1.18 -8.09 12.46
N ASP A 208 -0.98 -7.77 13.74
CA ASP A 208 -0.46 -8.69 14.75
C ASP A 208 0.84 -9.38 14.30
N GLU A 209 0.81 -10.69 14.13
CA GLU A 209 1.94 -11.53 13.70
C GLU A 209 1.94 -11.84 12.20
N PHE A 210 1.02 -11.23 11.45
CA PHE A 210 0.82 -11.48 10.04
C PHE A 210 1.21 -10.30 9.18
N LEU A 211 1.81 -10.63 8.05
CA LEU A 211 1.93 -9.75 6.90
C LEU A 211 0.74 -10.01 5.98
N ILE A 212 -0.11 -8.99 5.82
CA ILE A 212 -1.25 -9.01 4.91
C ILE A 212 -0.81 -8.37 3.61
N ALA A 213 -0.60 -9.18 2.57
CA ALA A 213 -0.05 -8.76 1.29
C ALA A 213 -1.14 -8.67 0.21
N SER A 214 -1.37 -7.47 -0.32
CA SER A 214 -2.31 -7.20 -1.41
C SER A 214 -1.53 -7.02 -2.72
N GLY A 215 -1.96 -7.71 -3.77
CA GLY A 215 -1.28 -7.58 -5.05
C GLY A 215 -1.91 -8.40 -6.17
N LEU A 216 -1.17 -8.51 -7.27
CA LEU A 216 -1.59 -9.22 -8.46
C LEU A 216 -0.85 -10.55 -8.58
N ASP A 217 -1.58 -11.64 -8.80
CA ASP A 217 -1.00 -12.93 -9.14
C ASP A 217 -0.36 -12.87 -10.53
N LYS A 218 0.95 -13.15 -10.59
CA LYS A 218 1.74 -13.21 -11.81
C LYS A 218 1.99 -14.65 -12.28
N THR A 219 1.32 -15.64 -11.71
CA THR A 219 1.46 -17.04 -12.13
C THR A 219 1.11 -17.17 -13.63
N SER A 220 2.04 -17.68 -14.43
CA SER A 220 1.86 -17.85 -15.88
C SER A 220 0.75 -18.83 -16.27
N LYS A 221 0.30 -19.67 -15.32
CA LYS A 221 -0.77 -20.66 -15.49
C LYS A 221 -2.18 -20.06 -15.38
N LEU A 222 -2.32 -18.78 -15.01
CA LEU A 222 -3.63 -18.14 -14.93
C LEU A 222 -4.23 -17.93 -16.33
N LEU A 223 -5.35 -18.60 -16.59
CA LEU A 223 -6.12 -18.41 -17.81
C LEU A 223 -6.60 -16.95 -17.92
N ALA A 224 -6.59 -16.42 -19.15
CA ALA A 224 -7.24 -15.16 -19.47
C ALA A 224 -8.72 -15.24 -19.04
N GLY A 225 -9.14 -14.36 -18.13
CA GLY A 225 -10.48 -14.42 -17.53
C GLY A 225 -10.49 -14.52 -15.99
N HIS A 226 -9.42 -15.05 -15.40
CA HIS A 226 -9.36 -15.24 -13.94
C HIS A 226 -8.97 -13.95 -13.22
N SER A 227 -9.44 -13.82 -11.97
CA SER A 227 -9.02 -12.70 -11.14
C SER A 227 -7.54 -12.83 -10.79
N ARG A 228 -6.81 -11.74 -11.04
CA ARG A 228 -5.43 -11.60 -10.59
C ARG A 228 -5.36 -11.01 -9.19
N SER A 229 -6.43 -10.39 -8.70
CA SER A 229 -6.45 -9.79 -7.39
C SER A 229 -6.51 -10.82 -6.28
N LEU A 230 -5.56 -10.74 -5.36
CA LEU A 230 -5.54 -11.55 -4.16
C LEU A 230 -4.96 -10.78 -2.98
N ILE A 231 -5.34 -11.23 -1.80
CA ILE A 231 -4.76 -10.83 -0.52
C ILE A 231 -4.30 -12.09 0.20
N GLN A 232 -3.04 -12.13 0.63
CA GLN A 232 -2.47 -13.26 1.36
C GLN A 232 -2.19 -12.89 2.80
N LEU A 233 -2.52 -13.81 3.70
CA LEU A 233 -2.16 -13.76 5.11
C LEU A 233 -0.89 -14.61 5.30
N ILE A 234 0.25 -13.96 5.55
CA ILE A 234 1.54 -14.61 5.71
C ILE A 234 1.97 -14.50 7.17
N ASN A 235 2.23 -15.62 7.85
CA ASN A 235 2.79 -15.57 9.19
C ASN A 235 4.25 -15.07 9.13
N LEU A 236 4.56 -13.97 9.81
CA LEU A 236 5.88 -13.32 9.74
C LEU A 236 7.02 -14.23 10.23
N LYS A 237 6.74 -15.04 11.26
CA LYS A 237 7.76 -15.90 11.89
C LYS A 237 8.06 -17.13 11.04
N THR A 238 7.04 -17.81 10.54
CA THR A 238 7.21 -19.05 9.78
C THR A 238 7.39 -18.79 8.28
N ARG A 239 7.02 -17.59 7.81
CA ARG A 239 6.93 -17.22 6.39
C ARG A 239 6.11 -18.21 5.57
N GLN A 240 5.02 -18.66 6.17
CA GLN A 240 4.05 -19.52 5.53
C GLN A 240 2.80 -18.70 5.20
N ILE A 241 2.29 -18.87 3.99
CA ILE A 241 0.94 -18.39 3.67
C ILE A 241 -0.05 -19.27 4.43
N ILE A 242 -0.84 -18.63 5.29
CA ILE A 242 -1.85 -19.27 6.13
C ILE A 242 -3.21 -19.23 5.44
N ALA A 243 -3.49 -18.16 4.71
CA ALA A 243 -4.71 -18.00 3.94
C ALA A 243 -4.48 -17.13 2.70
N GLU A 244 -5.30 -17.35 1.69
CA GLU A 244 -5.40 -16.52 0.51
C GLU A 244 -6.87 -16.18 0.25
N LEU A 245 -7.15 -14.90 0.04
CA LEU A 245 -8.44 -14.40 -0.39
C LEU A 245 -8.33 -13.90 -1.83
N ARG A 246 -9.05 -14.54 -2.75
CA ARG A 246 -9.16 -14.12 -4.15
C ARG A 246 -10.32 -13.15 -4.27
N LEU A 247 -10.06 -11.97 -4.82
CA LEU A 247 -11.10 -10.97 -5.06
C LEU A 247 -11.63 -11.17 -6.48
N PRO A 248 -12.89 -10.85 -6.79
CA PRO A 248 -13.38 -10.94 -8.16
C PRO A 248 -12.74 -9.87 -9.06
N ARG A 249 -12.96 -9.98 -10.37
CA ARG A 249 -12.63 -8.87 -11.29
C ARG A 249 -13.58 -7.71 -11.08
N ARG A 250 -13.07 -6.51 -11.25
CA ARG A 250 -13.88 -5.30 -11.34
C ARG A 250 -14.05 -4.90 -12.80
N HIS A 251 -15.26 -5.00 -13.33
CA HIS A 251 -15.54 -4.73 -14.75
C HIS A 251 -14.64 -5.57 -15.70
N GLU A 252 -14.52 -5.20 -16.97
CA GLU A 252 -13.86 -6.03 -18.00
C GLU A 252 -12.37 -6.32 -17.73
N SER A 253 -11.66 -5.44 -17.01
CA SER A 253 -10.21 -5.59 -16.75
C SER A 253 -9.68 -5.05 -15.41
N GLY A 254 -10.53 -4.50 -14.54
CA GLY A 254 -10.11 -3.90 -13.26
C GLY A 254 -9.78 -4.94 -12.19
N ASN A 255 -8.84 -4.58 -11.31
CA ASN A 255 -8.34 -5.42 -10.22
C ASN A 255 -8.44 -4.64 -8.91
N PHE A 256 -8.99 -5.25 -7.85
CA PHE A 256 -9.16 -4.62 -6.54
C PHE A 256 -7.86 -4.34 -5.77
N THR A 257 -6.78 -5.02 -6.14
CA THR A 257 -5.50 -5.01 -5.41
C THR A 257 -4.37 -4.40 -6.24
N ARG A 258 -4.74 -3.50 -7.16
CA ARG A 258 -3.81 -2.89 -8.12
C ARG A 258 -2.95 -1.80 -7.50
N GLU A 259 -3.47 -1.07 -6.51
CA GLU A 259 -2.76 0.03 -5.85
C GLU A 259 -2.85 -0.14 -4.31
N GLY A 260 -3.43 0.82 -3.58
CA GLY A 260 -3.36 0.90 -2.12
C GLY A 260 -4.28 -0.07 -1.37
N MET A 261 -3.80 -0.57 -0.22
CA MET A 261 -4.57 -1.40 0.71
C MET A 261 -4.24 -1.03 2.16
N ALA A 262 -5.25 -0.97 3.03
CA ALA A 262 -5.08 -0.74 4.46
C ALA A 262 -5.87 -1.74 5.30
N VAL A 263 -5.40 -1.96 6.53
CA VAL A 263 -6.10 -2.70 7.57
C VAL A 263 -6.37 -1.74 8.72
N PHE A 264 -7.62 -1.60 9.13
CA PHE A 264 -7.99 -0.73 10.24
C PHE A 264 -9.26 -1.21 10.92
N GLY A 265 -9.17 -1.40 12.25
CA GLY A 265 -10.18 -2.13 13.01
C GLY A 265 -10.40 -3.51 12.39
N GLU A 266 -11.66 -3.92 12.30
CA GLU A 266 -12.07 -5.23 11.76
C GLU A 266 -12.23 -5.24 10.23
N HIS A 267 -11.54 -4.35 9.50
CA HIS A 267 -11.77 -4.16 8.07
C HIS A 267 -10.48 -4.07 7.25
N ILE A 268 -10.58 -4.57 6.02
CA ILE A 268 -9.65 -4.30 4.93
C ILE A 268 -10.26 -3.20 4.05
N TRP A 269 -9.43 -2.24 3.66
CA TRP A 269 -9.76 -1.14 2.75
C TRP A 269 -8.90 -1.23 1.50
N LEU A 270 -9.47 -0.96 0.33
CA LEU A 270 -8.80 -0.99 -0.95
C LEU A 270 -9.07 0.28 -1.74
N LEU A 271 -8.01 0.86 -2.30
CA LEU A 271 -8.04 1.98 -3.23
C LEU A 271 -7.34 1.53 -4.51
N PRO A 272 -8.04 0.93 -5.47
CA PRO A 272 -7.42 0.27 -6.62
C PRO A 272 -7.22 1.14 -7.86
N ASP A 273 -7.75 2.36 -7.88
CA ASP A 273 -7.76 3.21 -9.07
C ASP A 273 -7.10 4.56 -8.83
N ASP A 274 -6.85 5.25 -9.92
CA ASP A 274 -6.28 6.58 -9.92
C ASP A 274 -7.30 7.62 -9.49
N LEU A 275 -6.79 8.72 -8.94
CA LEU A 275 -7.61 9.88 -8.69
C LEU A 275 -7.99 10.51 -10.03
N GLU A 276 -9.28 10.80 -10.19
CA GLU A 276 -10.01 11.14 -11.44
C GLU A 276 -10.51 9.97 -12.31
N GLU A 277 -10.22 8.72 -11.98
CA GLU A 277 -10.86 7.58 -12.65
C GLU A 277 -12.17 7.20 -11.97
N GLU A 278 -12.09 6.44 -10.87
CA GLU A 278 -13.29 6.04 -10.12
C GLU A 278 -13.48 6.81 -8.81
N ASN A 279 -12.39 7.29 -8.19
CA ASN A 279 -12.42 7.93 -6.86
C ASN A 279 -13.21 7.10 -5.82
N LYS A 280 -13.04 5.78 -5.81
CA LYS A 280 -13.76 4.89 -4.91
C LYS A 280 -12.81 4.17 -3.97
N LEU A 281 -13.25 4.07 -2.73
CA LEU A 281 -12.64 3.27 -1.69
C LEU A 281 -13.59 2.10 -1.37
N TYR A 282 -13.02 0.91 -1.27
CA TYR A 282 -13.77 -0.32 -1.02
C TYR A 282 -13.41 -0.86 0.35
N ARG A 283 -14.40 -1.36 1.10
CA ARG A 283 -14.20 -1.89 2.45
C ARG A 283 -14.93 -3.21 2.60
N PHE A 284 -14.31 -4.17 3.26
CA PHE A 284 -14.98 -5.41 3.66
C PHE A 284 -14.36 -5.94 4.97
N PRO A 285 -15.04 -6.85 5.69
CA PRO A 285 -14.54 -7.37 6.95
C PRO A 285 -13.20 -8.12 6.80
N LEU A 286 -12.24 -7.83 7.68
CA LEU A 286 -10.97 -8.56 7.77
C LEU A 286 -11.18 -10.05 8.05
N ASN A 287 -12.29 -10.39 8.71
CA ASN A 287 -12.66 -11.78 8.98
C ASN A 287 -12.84 -12.63 7.71
N GLU A 288 -13.12 -12.03 6.54
CA GLU A 288 -13.14 -12.76 5.25
C GLU A 288 -11.79 -13.40 4.90
N LEU A 289 -10.69 -12.85 5.43
CA LEU A 289 -9.35 -13.42 5.28
C LEU A 289 -8.97 -14.29 6.49
N LEU A 290 -9.29 -13.86 7.71
CA LEU A 290 -8.89 -14.57 8.92
C LEU A 290 -9.63 -15.90 9.10
N SER A 291 -10.91 -16.00 8.73
CA SER A 291 -11.68 -17.24 8.86
C SER A 291 -11.08 -18.37 8.02
N VAL A 292 -10.57 -18.04 6.83
CA VAL A 292 -9.90 -18.95 5.90
C VAL A 292 -8.66 -19.60 6.54
N GLY A 293 -7.93 -18.82 7.34
CA GLY A 293 -6.76 -19.29 8.07
C GLY A 293 -7.07 -20.09 9.34
N ARG A 294 -8.28 -19.88 9.91
CA ARG A 294 -8.77 -20.57 11.12
C ARG A 294 -9.51 -21.87 10.82
N GLU A 295 -9.88 -22.12 9.57
CA GLU A 295 -10.45 -23.41 9.12
C GLU A 295 -9.37 -24.51 9.04
N LYS A 296 -8.80 -24.88 10.20
CA LYS A 296 -8.34 -26.24 10.49
C LYS A 296 -8.52 -26.57 11.99
N PRO A 297 -9.13 -27.72 12.33
CA PRO A 297 -8.99 -28.33 13.66
C PRO A 297 -7.54 -28.79 13.90
#